data_AF-A0A3N1A7K5-F1
#
_entry.id   AF-A0A3N1A7K5-F1
#
_cell.length_a   1.000
_cell.length_b   1.000
_cell.length_c   1.000
_cell.angle_alpha   90.00
_cell.angle_beta   90.00
_cell.angle_gamma   90.00
#
_symmetry.space_group_name_H-M   'P 1'
#
loop_
_entity.id
_entity.type
_entity.pdbx_description
1 polymer ?
#
loop_
_entity_poly.entity_id
_entity_poly.type
_entity_poly.pdbx_seq_one_letter_code
_entity_poly.pdbx_strand_id
1 'polypeptide(L)'
;MTINPSDGGAGRHSDDEDQADALAAVQSMLGGFQVEIRTAGELAALMGRLPADTPISVAGHARVDRDLALDEVEDRTAAVATTIPMLMPRNGDPAARIQECTPGPRTTAGVQLGAVVVAEDAEVAPERTKAFCPYWQAVEAKHDDDAAGLFDAHNEMLTFVAETLEGDVEAILHEWVPDDDLREQMRIEGQRLRHTVDRLTALGAKVNTPRPG
;
A
#
# COMPACT_ATOMS: atom_id res chain seq x y z
N MET A 1 -31.40 49.03 9.74
CA MET A 1 -30.70 47.84 10.24
C MET A 1 -30.35 47.03 9.01
N THR A 2 -29.11 47.14 8.56
CA THR A 2 -28.64 46.59 7.28
C THR A 2 -27.51 45.63 7.64
N ILE A 3 -27.74 44.34 7.48
CA ILE A 3 -26.72 43.30 7.68
C ILE A 3 -26.19 42.97 6.30
N ASN A 4 -24.95 43.33 6.02
CA ASN A 4 -24.20 42.79 4.88
C ASN A 4 -23.63 41.43 5.29
N PRO A 5 -23.86 40.34 4.54
CA PRO A 5 -23.06 39.14 4.65
C PRO A 5 -22.19 39.04 3.38
N SER A 6 -20.94 39.46 3.48
CA SER A 6 -19.92 39.17 2.49
C SER A 6 -18.56 39.42 3.13
N ASP A 7 -17.89 38.38 3.61
CA ASP A 7 -16.71 37.86 2.92
C ASP A 7 -16.22 36.59 3.64
N GLY A 8 -16.26 35.45 2.96
CA GLY A 8 -15.89 34.15 3.51
C GLY A 8 -15.25 33.25 2.46
N GLY A 9 -14.54 33.86 1.50
CA GLY A 9 -14.11 33.21 0.25
C GLY A 9 -12.61 33.00 0.07
N ALA A 10 -11.76 33.15 1.09
CA ALA A 10 -10.30 33.17 0.90
C ALA A 10 -9.52 31.97 1.48
N GLY A 11 -10.17 30.94 2.00
CA GLY A 11 -9.51 29.91 2.82
C GLY A 11 -9.25 28.54 2.19
N ARG A 12 -9.59 28.31 0.91
CA ARG A 12 -9.42 26.99 0.27
C ARG A 12 -8.28 26.92 -0.74
N HIS A 13 -7.86 28.04 -1.33
CA HIS A 13 -6.78 28.03 -2.33
C HIS A 13 -5.37 28.04 -1.71
N SER A 14 -5.20 28.49 -0.47
CA SER A 14 -3.88 28.50 0.19
C SER A 14 -3.41 27.11 0.61
N ASP A 15 -4.32 26.25 1.09
CA ASP A 15 -3.94 24.98 1.72
C ASP A 15 -3.49 23.93 0.69
N ASP A 16 -4.05 23.95 -0.53
CA ASP A 16 -3.65 23.04 -1.62
C ASP A 16 -2.30 23.44 -2.25
N GLU A 17 -2.04 24.75 -2.40
CA GLU A 17 -0.76 25.28 -2.90
C GLU A 17 0.37 25.04 -1.88
N ASP A 18 0.11 25.33 -0.59
CA ASP A 18 1.05 25.06 0.50
C ASP A 18 1.38 23.55 0.61
N GLN A 19 0.42 22.66 0.33
CA GLN A 19 0.63 21.22 0.32
C GLN A 19 1.49 20.77 -0.87
N ALA A 20 1.22 21.30 -2.07
CA ALA A 20 2.00 20.97 -3.26
C ALA A 20 3.47 21.41 -3.09
N ASP A 21 3.70 22.57 -2.49
CA ASP A 21 5.04 23.09 -2.20
C ASP A 21 5.76 22.26 -1.12
N ALA A 22 5.06 21.85 -0.06
CA ALA A 22 5.64 20.97 0.97
C ALA A 22 6.00 19.59 0.40
N LEU A 23 5.15 19.02 -0.46
CA LEU A 23 5.41 17.76 -1.16
C LEU A 23 6.60 17.88 -2.11
N ALA A 24 6.66 18.95 -2.91
CA ALA A 24 7.76 19.23 -3.81
C ALA A 24 9.09 19.44 -3.05
N ALA A 25 9.05 20.09 -1.88
CA ALA A 25 10.23 20.27 -1.03
C ALA A 25 10.76 18.94 -0.50
N VAL A 26 9.90 18.06 0.02
CA VAL A 26 10.32 16.72 0.50
C VAL A 26 10.81 15.85 -0.67
N GLN A 27 10.11 15.85 -1.80
CA GLN A 27 10.55 15.11 -3.01
C GLN A 27 11.92 15.59 -3.51
N SER A 28 12.15 16.91 -3.55
CA SER A 28 13.43 17.50 -3.91
C SER A 28 14.55 17.03 -2.97
N MET A 29 14.27 16.90 -1.67
CA MET A 29 15.23 16.41 -0.68
C MET A 29 15.51 14.90 -0.80
N LEU A 30 14.51 14.09 -1.15
CA LEU A 30 14.71 12.67 -1.47
C LEU A 30 15.45 12.46 -2.80
N GLY A 31 15.42 13.44 -3.71
CA GLY A 31 15.93 13.32 -5.07
C GLY A 31 14.94 12.61 -6.02
N GLY A 32 13.65 12.55 -5.64
CA GLY A 32 12.60 11.85 -6.37
C GLY A 32 11.44 11.45 -5.46
N PHE A 33 10.60 10.52 -5.94
CA PHE A 33 9.50 9.96 -5.15
C PHE A 33 9.97 8.91 -4.15
N GLN A 34 11.04 8.19 -4.48
CA GLN A 34 11.58 7.08 -3.72
C GLN A 34 13.11 7.10 -3.77
N VAL A 35 13.76 6.74 -2.67
CA VAL A 35 15.22 6.53 -2.62
C VAL A 35 15.54 5.22 -1.91
N GLU A 36 16.43 4.43 -2.50
CA GLU A 36 16.96 3.21 -1.87
C GLU A 36 18.00 3.58 -0.81
N ILE A 37 17.90 2.95 0.36
CA ILE A 37 18.79 3.12 1.50
C ILE A 37 19.58 1.83 1.67
N ARG A 38 20.88 1.87 1.40
CA ARG A 38 21.78 0.72 1.49
C ARG A 38 22.56 0.69 2.79
N THR A 39 22.70 1.83 3.45
CA THR A 39 23.47 1.93 4.70
C THR A 39 22.80 2.78 5.77
N ALA A 40 23.15 2.54 7.03
CA ALA A 40 22.73 3.40 8.13
C ALA A 40 23.23 4.85 7.99
N GLY A 41 24.38 5.05 7.33
CA GLY A 41 24.92 6.37 7.03
C GLY A 41 24.06 7.13 6.03
N GLU A 42 23.54 6.46 5.00
CA GLU A 42 22.60 7.03 4.03
C GLU A 42 21.27 7.39 4.71
N LEU A 43 20.75 6.54 5.60
CA LEU A 43 19.56 6.88 6.39
C LEU A 43 19.82 8.10 7.28
N ALA A 44 20.95 8.15 7.98
CA ALA A 44 21.28 9.29 8.83
C ALA A 44 21.43 10.59 8.02
N ALA A 45 22.05 10.52 6.84
CA ALA A 45 22.16 11.64 5.91
C ALA A 45 20.79 12.07 5.36
N LEU A 46 19.88 11.12 5.13
CA LEU A 46 18.50 11.42 4.77
C LEU A 46 17.80 12.18 5.89
N MET A 47 17.81 11.63 7.11
CA MET A 47 17.16 12.23 8.28
C MET A 47 17.72 13.62 8.60
N GLY A 48 19.03 13.83 8.40
CA GLY A 48 19.66 15.14 8.60
C GLY A 48 19.30 16.20 7.56
N ARG A 49 18.76 15.81 6.39
CA ARG A 49 18.31 16.73 5.34
C ARG A 49 16.83 17.12 5.47
N LEU A 50 16.03 16.27 6.10
CA LEU A 50 14.60 16.53 6.27
C LEU A 50 14.37 17.70 7.26
N PRO A 51 13.30 18.49 7.08
CA PRO A 51 12.82 19.41 8.11
C PRO A 51 12.63 18.68 9.44
N ALA A 52 12.93 19.36 10.56
CA ALA A 52 12.89 18.76 11.89
C ALA A 52 11.53 18.17 12.27
N ASP A 53 10.45 18.73 11.72
CA ASP A 53 9.07 18.33 11.98
C ASP A 53 8.48 17.42 10.89
N THR A 54 9.29 16.88 9.97
CA THR A 54 8.80 15.96 8.94
C THR A 54 8.30 14.67 9.58
N PRO A 55 7.02 14.31 9.43
CA PRO A 55 6.50 13.07 9.95
C PRO A 55 7.16 11.87 9.29
N ILE A 56 7.55 10.88 10.10
CA ILE A 56 8.13 9.61 9.62
C ILE A 56 7.14 8.49 9.95
N SER A 57 6.81 7.70 8.94
CA SER A 57 6.00 6.49 9.06
C SER A 57 6.84 5.28 8.68
N VAL A 58 6.50 4.10 9.21
CA VAL A 58 7.04 2.82 8.75
C VAL A 58 5.91 2.09 8.05
N ALA A 59 6.15 1.63 6.83
CA ALA A 59 5.18 0.88 6.05
C ALA A 59 4.76 -0.38 6.82
N GLY A 60 3.45 -0.62 6.90
CA GLY A 60 2.89 -1.79 7.59
C GLY A 60 3.01 -3.10 6.81
N HIS A 61 3.50 -3.05 5.56
CA HIS A 61 3.68 -4.20 4.69
C HIS A 61 4.85 -3.96 3.73
N ALA A 62 5.49 -5.05 3.31
CA ALA A 62 6.47 -5.02 2.24
C ALA A 62 5.78 -4.82 0.89
N ARG A 63 6.50 -4.20 -0.04
CA ARG A 63 6.10 -4.08 -1.44
C ARG A 63 6.97 -5.00 -2.29
N VAL A 64 6.56 -5.24 -3.51
CA VAL A 64 7.33 -5.98 -4.51
C VAL A 64 7.35 -5.18 -5.79
N ASP A 65 8.43 -5.29 -6.55
CA ASP A 65 8.46 -4.87 -7.94
C ASP A 65 7.25 -5.46 -8.67
N ARG A 66 6.52 -4.58 -9.36
CA ARG A 66 5.28 -4.97 -10.05
C ARG A 66 5.54 -6.04 -11.11
N ASP A 67 6.69 -5.99 -11.75
CA ASP A 67 7.05 -6.83 -12.90
C ASP A 67 7.93 -8.02 -12.50
N LEU A 68 8.23 -8.20 -11.20
CA LEU A 68 9.00 -9.32 -10.70
C LEU A 68 8.17 -10.61 -10.66
N ALA A 69 8.71 -11.65 -11.30
CA ALA A 69 8.22 -13.02 -11.19
C ALA A 69 8.97 -13.73 -10.05
N LEU A 70 8.37 -13.69 -8.84
CA LEU A 70 8.98 -14.19 -7.59
C LEU A 70 9.44 -15.66 -7.66
N ASP A 71 8.79 -16.48 -8.48
CA ASP A 71 9.13 -17.91 -8.61
C ASP A 71 10.16 -18.20 -9.72
N GLU A 72 10.53 -17.20 -10.52
CA GLU A 72 11.40 -17.37 -11.70
C GLU A 72 12.79 -16.76 -11.53
N VAL A 73 12.97 -15.82 -10.60
CA VAL A 73 14.20 -15.03 -10.44
C VAL A 73 14.60 -14.96 -8.97
N GLU A 74 15.91 -15.01 -8.70
CA GLU A 74 16.44 -14.74 -7.36
C GLU A 74 16.13 -13.28 -6.95
N ASP A 75 15.76 -13.08 -5.69
CA ASP A 75 15.32 -11.80 -5.16
C ASP A 75 16.20 -11.24 -4.04
N ARG A 76 16.08 -9.93 -3.82
CA ARG A 76 16.64 -9.23 -2.66
C ARG A 76 15.61 -8.25 -2.11
N THR A 77 15.77 -7.92 -0.82
CA THR A 77 15.00 -6.84 -0.19
C THR A 77 15.79 -5.53 -0.20
N ALA A 78 15.23 -4.49 -0.81
CA ALA A 78 15.73 -3.12 -0.75
C ALA A 78 14.98 -2.31 0.31
N ALA A 79 15.70 -1.61 1.19
CA ALA A 79 15.08 -0.64 2.08
C ALA A 79 14.88 0.68 1.31
N VAL A 80 13.70 1.28 1.42
CA VAL A 80 13.34 2.49 0.68
C VAL A 80 12.76 3.56 1.60
N ALA A 81 12.95 4.82 1.22
CA ALA A 81 12.20 5.95 1.74
C ALA A 81 11.37 6.57 0.63
N THR A 82 10.07 6.74 0.88
CA THR A 82 9.09 7.24 -0.10
C THR A 82 8.38 8.46 0.47
N THR A 83 8.19 9.50 -0.35
CA THR A 83 7.36 10.64 0.06
C THR A 83 5.90 10.24 0.05
N ILE A 84 5.18 10.47 1.15
CA ILE A 84 3.75 10.20 1.25
C ILE A 84 2.98 11.44 1.75
N PRO A 85 1.75 11.69 1.27
CA PRO A 85 0.86 12.63 1.91
C PRO A 85 0.42 12.06 3.27
N MET A 86 0.51 12.85 4.33
CA MET A 86 0.09 12.48 5.68
C MET A 86 -0.91 13.47 6.23
N LEU A 87 -1.97 12.95 6.85
CA LEU A 87 -2.91 13.75 7.63
C LEU A 87 -2.32 13.98 9.01
N MET A 88 -1.92 15.23 9.28
CA MET A 88 -1.50 15.66 10.61
C MET A 88 -2.69 16.25 11.38
N PRO A 89 -2.90 15.82 12.63
CA PRO A 89 -3.75 16.57 13.54
C PRO A 89 -3.15 17.97 13.69
N ARG A 90 -3.96 19.03 13.57
CA ARG A 90 -3.50 20.34 14.04
C ARG A 90 -3.32 20.23 15.55
N ASN A 91 -2.09 20.34 16.04
CA ASN A 91 -1.83 20.51 17.47
C ASN A 91 -2.60 21.74 17.95
N GLY A 92 -3.76 21.50 18.57
CA GLY A 92 -4.52 22.53 19.25
C GLY A 92 -3.77 22.91 20.51
N ASP A 93 -3.60 24.21 20.72
CA ASP A 93 -3.20 24.76 22.01
C ASP A 93 -4.06 24.08 23.12
N PRO A 94 -3.47 23.41 24.12
CA PRO A 94 -4.23 22.78 25.20
C PRO A 94 -5.08 23.80 25.99
N ALA A 95 -4.89 25.10 25.79
CA ALA A 95 -5.70 26.16 26.37
C ALA A 95 -6.95 26.58 25.54
N ALA A 96 -7.14 26.07 24.31
CA ALA A 96 -8.29 26.42 23.47
C ALA A 96 -9.57 25.71 23.95
N ARG A 97 -10.23 26.32 24.94
CA ARG A 97 -11.56 25.94 25.43
C ARG A 97 -12.59 25.99 24.30
N ILE A 98 -13.35 24.89 24.20
CA ILE A 98 -14.78 24.77 23.88
C ILE A 98 -15.45 26.08 23.41
N GLN A 99 -15.21 26.48 22.17
CA GLN A 99 -16.21 27.05 21.26
C GLN A 99 -15.55 27.34 19.91
N GLU A 100 -16.13 26.76 18.86
CA GLU A 100 -15.92 27.14 17.47
C GLU A 100 -14.49 27.04 16.92
N CYS A 101 -14.04 25.82 16.69
CA CYS A 101 -13.11 25.51 15.59
C CYS A 101 -13.03 23.99 15.43
N THR A 102 -13.65 23.45 14.39
CA THR A 102 -13.23 22.15 13.86
C THR A 102 -12.57 22.39 12.50
N PRO A 103 -11.35 22.96 12.45
CA PRO A 103 -10.57 22.89 11.23
C PRO A 103 -10.24 21.42 10.97
N GLY A 104 -10.54 20.95 9.76
CA GLY A 104 -10.26 19.59 9.33
C GLY A 104 -8.76 19.23 9.43
N PRO A 105 -8.42 17.94 9.26
CA PRO A 105 -7.02 17.50 9.26
C PRO A 105 -6.22 18.27 8.21
N ARG A 106 -4.99 18.67 8.54
CA ARG A 106 -4.05 19.24 7.57
C ARG A 106 -3.28 18.11 6.90
N THR A 107 -3.19 18.16 5.59
CA THR A 107 -2.25 17.34 4.82
C THR A 107 -0.86 17.97 4.86
N THR A 108 0.16 17.16 5.10
CA THR A 108 1.58 17.53 4.97
C THR A 108 2.33 16.42 4.24
N ALA A 109 3.54 16.69 3.79
CA ALA A 109 4.42 15.66 3.25
C ALA A 109 5.18 14.97 4.38
N GLY A 110 5.09 13.65 4.44
CA GLY A 110 5.87 12.79 5.32
C GLY A 110 6.78 11.86 4.54
N VAL A 111 7.65 11.16 5.26
CA VAL A 111 8.50 10.11 4.72
C VAL A 111 8.04 8.77 5.27
N GLN A 112 7.75 7.82 4.39
CA GLN A 112 7.51 6.43 4.75
C GLN A 112 8.78 5.61 4.50
N LEU A 113 9.26 4.94 5.54
CA LEU A 113 10.31 3.93 5.42
C LEU A 113 9.66 2.58 5.14
N GLY A 114 10.15 1.86 4.15
CA GLY A 114 9.58 0.58 3.73
C GLY A 114 10.61 -0.39 3.17
N ALA A 115 10.11 -1.54 2.76
CA ALA A 115 10.89 -2.59 2.12
C ALA A 115 10.25 -2.95 0.78
N VAL A 116 11.08 -3.12 -0.25
CA VAL A 116 10.67 -3.56 -1.59
C VAL A 116 11.46 -4.80 -1.97
N VAL A 117 10.76 -5.87 -2.33
CA VAL A 117 11.36 -7.06 -2.94
C VAL A 117 11.59 -6.80 -4.43
N VAL A 118 12.82 -7.01 -4.89
CA VAL A 118 13.28 -6.74 -6.26
C VAL A 118 14.15 -7.90 -6.73
N ALA A 119 14.39 -8.00 -8.05
CA ALA A 119 15.36 -8.96 -8.57
C ALA A 119 16.75 -8.73 -7.95
N GLU A 120 17.51 -9.80 -7.72
CA GLU A 120 18.84 -9.72 -7.07
C GLU A 120 19.79 -8.77 -7.82
N ASP A 121 19.75 -8.78 -9.15
CA ASP A 121 20.58 -7.97 -10.03
C ASP A 121 20.05 -6.55 -10.28
N ALA A 122 18.89 -6.18 -9.71
CA ALA A 122 18.34 -4.85 -9.85
C ALA A 122 19.27 -3.82 -9.21
N GLU A 123 19.77 -2.86 -10.00
CA GLU A 123 20.66 -1.82 -9.50
C GLU A 123 19.97 -0.90 -8.49
N VAL A 124 18.69 -0.60 -8.68
CA VAL A 124 17.88 0.30 -7.83
C VAL A 124 16.46 -0.21 -7.67
N ALA A 125 15.86 0.03 -6.51
CA ALA A 125 14.45 -0.26 -6.26
C ALA A 125 13.53 0.50 -7.24
N PRO A 126 12.56 -0.18 -7.88
CA PRO A 126 11.69 0.43 -8.86
C PRO A 126 10.70 1.40 -8.20
N GLU A 127 10.34 2.46 -8.92
CA GLU A 127 9.34 3.42 -8.46
C GLU A 127 7.93 2.79 -8.42
N ARG A 128 7.65 1.88 -9.35
CA ARG A 128 6.35 1.20 -9.47
C ARG A 128 6.41 -0.12 -8.73
N THR A 129 5.69 -0.19 -7.63
CA THR A 129 5.63 -1.37 -6.78
C THR A 129 4.18 -1.69 -6.45
N LYS A 130 3.88 -2.96 -6.18
CA LYS A 130 2.59 -3.42 -5.66
C LYS A 130 2.77 -3.93 -4.24
N ALA A 131 1.72 -3.91 -3.43
CA ALA A 131 1.77 -4.56 -2.14
C ALA A 131 2.09 -6.06 -2.29
N PHE A 132 2.93 -6.61 -1.41
CA PHE A 132 3.30 -8.02 -1.47
C PHE A 132 2.10 -8.93 -1.11
N CYS A 133 1.32 -8.55 -0.09
CA CYS A 133 0.18 -9.33 0.36
C CYS A 133 -1.08 -9.06 -0.49
N PRO A 134 -1.79 -10.10 -0.98
CA PRO A 134 -3.01 -9.93 -1.78
C PRO A 134 -4.10 -9.08 -1.11
N TYR A 135 -4.22 -9.14 0.23
CA TYR A 135 -5.16 -8.28 0.96
C TYR A 135 -4.88 -6.79 0.72
N TRP A 136 -3.62 -6.38 0.80
CA TRP A 136 -3.24 -4.98 0.60
C TRP A 136 -3.35 -4.58 -0.87
N GLN A 137 -3.07 -5.50 -1.81
CA GLN A 137 -3.34 -5.27 -3.23
C GLN A 137 -4.84 -5.00 -3.48
N ALA A 138 -5.73 -5.74 -2.82
CA ALA A 138 -7.17 -5.50 -2.91
C ALA A 138 -7.58 -4.13 -2.33
N VAL A 139 -6.95 -3.70 -1.23
CA VAL A 139 -7.20 -2.36 -0.65
C VAL A 139 -6.74 -1.26 -1.61
N GLU A 140 -5.56 -1.39 -2.21
CA GLU A 140 -5.03 -0.44 -3.20
C GLU A 140 -5.91 -0.40 -4.46
N ALA A 141 -6.24 -1.55 -5.03
CA ALA A 141 -7.08 -1.63 -6.21
C ALA A 141 -8.48 -1.03 -5.97
N LYS A 142 -9.04 -1.21 -4.77
CA LYS A 142 -10.30 -0.56 -4.39
C LYS A 142 -10.17 0.97 -4.29
N HIS A 143 -9.04 1.46 -3.76
CA HIS A 143 -8.80 2.90 -3.67
C HIS A 143 -8.66 3.54 -5.06
N ASP A 144 -8.06 2.81 -6.01
CA ASP A 144 -7.79 3.28 -7.37
C ASP A 144 -8.93 3.00 -8.36
N ASP A 145 -10.10 2.55 -7.88
CA ASP A 145 -11.24 2.11 -8.68
C ASP A 145 -10.88 1.03 -9.75
N ASP A 146 -9.82 0.24 -9.48
CA ASP A 146 -9.36 -0.85 -10.32
C ASP A 146 -10.11 -2.14 -9.98
N ALA A 147 -11.28 -2.32 -10.61
CA ALA A 147 -12.08 -3.52 -10.44
C ALA A 147 -11.35 -4.82 -10.89
N ALA A 148 -10.44 -4.73 -11.87
CA ALA A 148 -9.69 -5.89 -12.34
C ALA A 148 -8.64 -6.31 -11.31
N GLY A 149 -7.81 -5.35 -10.85
CA GLY A 149 -6.84 -5.59 -9.78
C GLY A 149 -7.49 -6.06 -8.48
N LEU A 150 -8.67 -5.52 -8.15
CA LEU A 150 -9.44 -5.96 -6.97
C LEU A 150 -9.84 -7.42 -7.09
N PHE A 151 -10.30 -7.84 -8.27
CA PHE A 151 -10.71 -9.20 -8.53
C PHE A 151 -9.53 -10.17 -8.53
N ASP A 152 -8.41 -9.79 -9.16
CA ASP A 152 -7.20 -10.59 -9.21
C ASP A 152 -6.62 -10.84 -7.81
N ALA A 153 -6.55 -9.80 -6.97
CA ALA A 153 -6.10 -9.90 -5.59
C ALA A 153 -7.00 -10.83 -4.73
N HIS A 154 -8.31 -10.82 -4.95
CA HIS A 154 -9.22 -11.75 -4.26
C HIS A 154 -9.02 -13.20 -4.72
N ASN A 155 -8.81 -13.43 -6.03
CA ASN A 155 -8.55 -14.77 -6.55
C ASN A 155 -7.22 -15.32 -6.02
N GLU A 156 -6.18 -14.48 -5.90
CA GLU A 156 -4.90 -14.86 -5.32
C GLU A 156 -5.07 -15.25 -3.84
N MET A 157 -5.84 -14.48 -3.06
CA MET A 157 -6.15 -14.83 -1.66
C MET A 157 -6.91 -16.16 -1.55
N LEU A 158 -7.91 -16.40 -2.40
CA LEU A 158 -8.67 -17.66 -2.38
C LEU A 158 -7.83 -18.86 -2.85
N THR A 159 -6.93 -18.62 -3.80
CA THR A 159 -5.92 -19.59 -4.27
C THR A 159 -5.02 -20.02 -3.11
N PHE A 160 -4.45 -19.06 -2.40
CA PHE A 160 -3.62 -19.33 -1.23
C PHE A 160 -4.35 -20.17 -0.16
N VAL A 161 -5.63 -19.86 0.10
CA VAL A 161 -6.45 -20.65 1.03
C VAL A 161 -6.68 -22.07 0.51
N ALA A 162 -6.93 -22.25 -0.79
CA ALA A 162 -7.09 -23.58 -1.38
C ALA A 162 -5.81 -24.42 -1.23
N GLU A 163 -4.65 -23.86 -1.57
CA GLU A 163 -3.34 -24.53 -1.46
C GLU A 163 -3.00 -24.91 -0.02
N THR A 164 -3.32 -24.01 0.91
CA THR A 164 -3.15 -24.25 2.34
C THR A 164 -3.99 -25.43 2.83
N LEU A 165 -5.23 -25.55 2.34
CA LEU A 165 -6.11 -26.68 2.67
C LEU A 165 -5.67 -27.99 1.99
N GLU A 166 -5.17 -27.91 0.75
CA GLU A 166 -4.64 -29.05 -0.01
C GLU A 166 -3.33 -29.59 0.59
N GLY A 167 -2.60 -28.76 1.32
CA GLY A 167 -1.30 -29.11 1.92
C GLY A 167 -0.13 -28.89 0.96
N ASP A 168 -0.32 -28.08 -0.08
CA ASP A 168 0.67 -27.77 -1.11
C ASP A 168 1.63 -26.65 -0.69
N VAL A 169 1.18 -25.75 0.20
CA VAL A 169 2.07 -24.83 0.90
C VAL A 169 2.77 -25.62 2.01
N GLU A 170 4.01 -25.26 2.40
CA GLU A 170 4.62 -25.66 3.69
C GLU A 170 3.80 -25.10 4.87
N ALA A 171 2.51 -25.41 4.91
CA ALA A 171 1.55 -24.88 5.83
C ALA A 171 1.56 -25.76 7.08
N ILE A 172 1.98 -25.10 8.15
CA ILE A 172 1.78 -25.42 9.57
C ILE A 172 0.46 -26.19 9.85
N LEU A 173 -0.61 -25.91 9.09
CA LEU A 173 -1.93 -26.53 9.30
C LEU A 173 -1.94 -28.06 9.21
N HIS A 174 -1.25 -28.68 8.23
CA HIS A 174 -1.26 -30.15 8.11
C HIS A 174 -0.39 -30.84 9.16
N GLU A 175 0.65 -30.17 9.65
CA GLU A 175 1.46 -30.65 10.78
C GLU A 175 0.67 -30.59 12.10
N TRP A 176 -0.29 -29.67 12.22
CA TRP A 176 -1.03 -29.40 13.46
C TRP A 176 -2.38 -30.14 13.53
N VAL A 177 -2.80 -30.80 12.44
CA VAL A 177 -4.00 -31.64 12.37
C VAL A 177 -3.56 -33.10 12.42
N PRO A 178 -3.60 -33.76 13.60
CA PRO A 178 -3.12 -35.14 13.76
C PRO A 178 -4.07 -36.21 13.19
N ASP A 179 -5.27 -35.83 12.76
CA ASP A 179 -6.32 -36.73 12.28
C ASP A 179 -6.28 -36.83 10.75
N ASP A 180 -6.05 -38.04 10.26
CA ASP A 180 -5.92 -38.34 8.83
C ASP A 180 -7.22 -38.09 8.05
N ASP A 181 -8.38 -38.37 8.65
CA ASP A 181 -9.67 -38.17 8.01
C ASP A 181 -9.98 -36.67 7.88
N LEU A 182 -9.61 -35.87 8.90
CA LEU A 182 -9.73 -34.42 8.84
C LEU A 182 -8.80 -33.81 7.79
N ARG A 183 -7.55 -34.29 7.67
CA ARG A 183 -6.62 -33.84 6.63
C ARG A 183 -7.15 -34.15 5.23
N GLU A 184 -7.72 -35.33 5.04
CA GLU A 184 -8.35 -35.72 3.77
C GLU A 184 -9.57 -34.84 3.46
N GLN A 185 -10.41 -34.53 4.45
CA GLN A 185 -11.51 -33.58 4.27
C GLN A 185 -11.02 -32.18 3.90
N MET A 186 -9.99 -31.67 4.58
CA MET A 186 -9.38 -30.38 4.25
C MET A 186 -8.90 -30.36 2.80
N ARG A 187 -8.20 -31.41 2.37
CA ARG A 187 -7.74 -31.56 0.99
C ARG A 187 -8.88 -31.52 -0.02
N ILE A 188 -9.98 -32.21 0.24
CA ILE A 188 -11.18 -32.20 -0.63
C ILE A 188 -11.80 -30.80 -0.71
N GLU A 189 -11.92 -30.09 0.41
CA GLU A 189 -12.49 -28.73 0.42
C GLU A 189 -11.56 -27.72 -0.26
N GLY A 190 -10.23 -27.86 -0.11
CA GLY A 190 -9.24 -27.10 -0.86
C GLY A 190 -9.42 -27.25 -2.37
N GLN A 191 -9.53 -28.48 -2.87
CA GLN A 191 -9.76 -28.76 -4.29
C GLN A 191 -11.08 -28.18 -4.82
N ARG A 192 -12.14 -28.19 -4.02
CA ARG A 192 -13.42 -27.56 -4.37
C ARG A 192 -13.31 -26.04 -4.42
N LEU A 193 -12.56 -25.45 -3.49
CA LEU A 193 -12.28 -24.02 -3.49
C LEU A 193 -11.48 -23.64 -4.73
N ARG A 194 -10.41 -24.37 -5.05
CA ARG A 194 -9.61 -24.19 -6.28
C ARG A 194 -10.49 -24.18 -7.52
N HIS A 195 -11.33 -25.20 -7.68
CA HIS A 195 -12.24 -25.28 -8.81
C HIS A 195 -13.20 -24.08 -8.88
N THR A 196 -13.63 -23.55 -7.73
CA THR A 196 -14.47 -22.35 -7.67
C THR A 196 -13.68 -21.11 -8.08
N VAL A 197 -12.43 -20.97 -7.65
CA VAL A 197 -11.52 -19.90 -8.07
C VAL A 197 -11.32 -19.94 -9.59
N ASP A 198 -11.02 -21.09 -10.18
CA ASP A 198 -10.84 -21.23 -11.64
C ASP A 198 -12.07 -20.75 -12.42
N ARG A 199 -13.27 -21.09 -11.91
CA ARG A 199 -14.53 -20.65 -12.50
C ARG A 199 -14.74 -19.15 -12.38
N LEU A 200 -14.38 -18.55 -11.24
CA LEU A 200 -14.42 -17.11 -11.04
C LEU A 200 -13.44 -16.42 -11.99
N THR A 201 -12.19 -16.85 -12.05
CA THR A 201 -11.18 -16.34 -12.99
C THR A 201 -11.68 -16.39 -14.44
N ALA A 202 -12.23 -17.53 -14.88
CA ALA A 202 -12.80 -17.68 -16.21
C ALA A 202 -14.01 -16.76 -16.47
N LEU A 203 -14.83 -16.48 -15.45
CA LEU A 203 -15.94 -15.54 -15.55
C LEU A 203 -15.43 -14.09 -15.64
N GLY A 204 -14.45 -13.71 -14.81
CA GLY A 204 -13.82 -12.39 -14.82
C GLY A 204 -13.21 -12.08 -16.19
N ALA A 205 -12.46 -13.03 -16.77
CA ALA A 205 -11.89 -12.89 -18.11
C ALA A 205 -12.97 -12.60 -19.17
N LYS A 206 -14.13 -13.29 -19.11
CA LYS A 206 -15.24 -13.08 -20.06
C LYS A 206 -15.89 -11.72 -19.92
N VAL A 207 -16.07 -11.24 -18.69
CA VAL A 207 -16.72 -9.95 -18.40
C VAL A 207 -15.80 -8.78 -18.81
N ASN A 208 -14.49 -8.93 -18.63
CA ASN A 208 -13.51 -7.88 -18.90
C ASN A 208 -13.04 -7.82 -20.35
N THR A 209 -13.40 -8.78 -21.21
CA THR A 209 -13.14 -8.68 -22.66
C THR A 209 -13.98 -7.57 -23.32
N PRO A 210 -13.38 -6.55 -23.95
CA PRO A 210 -14.14 -5.55 -24.69
C PRO A 210 -14.90 -6.22 -25.83
N ARG A 211 -16.20 -5.91 -25.97
CA ARG A 211 -16.99 -6.40 -27.10
C ARG A 211 -16.42 -5.83 -28.40
N PRO A 212 -16.25 -6.64 -29.46
CA PRO A 212 -15.94 -6.10 -30.78
C PRO A 212 -17.07 -5.16 -31.20
N GLY A 213 -16.71 -3.92 -31.52
CA GLY A 213 -17.60 -2.91 -32.09
C GLY A 213 -17.89 -3.16 -33.56
#